data_AF-A0A6P7SVY7-F1
#
_entry.id   AF-A0A6P7SVY7-F1
#
_cell.length_a   1.000
_cell.length_b   1.000
_cell.length_c   1.000
_cell.angle_alpha   90.00
_cell.angle_beta   90.00
_cell.angle_gamma   90.00
#
_symmetry.space_group_name_H-M   'P 1'
#
loop_
_entity.id
_entity.type
_entity.pdbx_description
1 polymer ?
#
loop_
_entity_poly.entity_id
_entity_poly.type
_entity_poly.pdbx_seq_one_letter_code
_entity_poly.pdbx_strand_id
1 'polypeptide(L)'
;MAAPTSQLITLCLSLNLVCSIVIVLLNKLIYVNYAFPNMTLTCIHFFVTSVGLFICQHLNVFQPKRLPFLDLLPLAASFCGYVVFTNLSLQYNSVGTYQLIKAMTTPCIIFIQTYFYHKHFSLYVKSTLIPITIGVFLNSYYDIKYNHLGVIFATVGVLVTSLYQVWVGEKQHELQVNSMQLLYYQAPISTLMLLFIIPFFEPVFSYLLPPWNLHAAGIVTLSSIVAFLINLTIYWIIGNTSPVTYNMVGHLKFCLILFGAYLFFNESLHFLQLLGILITLSGIILYTHIKMADQKTKNTLPLQTNPMKN
;
A
#
# COMPACT_ATOMS: atom_id res chain seq x y z
N MET A 1 -1.49 9.76 21.82
CA MET A 1 -1.25 8.30 21.99
C MET A 1 0.24 8.09 22.21
N ALA A 2 0.63 7.18 23.10
CA ALA A 2 2.04 6.84 23.29
C ALA A 2 2.64 6.26 21.99
N ALA A 3 3.92 6.56 21.71
CA ALA A 3 4.59 6.00 20.55
C ALA A 3 4.65 4.46 20.66
N PRO A 4 4.34 3.72 19.58
CA PRO A 4 4.36 2.26 19.64
C PRO A 4 5.78 1.74 19.84
N THR A 5 5.90 0.60 20.52
CA THR A 5 7.19 -0.06 20.73
C THR A 5 7.77 -0.56 19.41
N SER A 6 9.10 -0.58 19.29
CA SER A 6 9.80 -1.09 18.10
C SER A 6 9.40 -2.55 17.77
N GLN A 7 9.13 -3.36 18.80
CA GLN A 7 8.64 -4.72 18.66
C GLN A 7 7.27 -4.78 17.99
N LEU A 8 6.33 -3.91 18.40
CA LEU A 8 4.99 -3.85 17.80
C LEU A 8 5.05 -3.41 16.33
N ILE A 9 5.91 -2.43 16.00
CA ILE A 9 6.14 -2.02 14.61
C ILE A 9 6.65 -3.21 13.79
N THR A 10 7.66 -3.92 14.28
CA THR A 10 8.23 -5.08 13.60
C THR A 10 7.21 -6.20 13.40
N LEU A 11 6.37 -6.46 14.41
CA LEU A 11 5.28 -7.43 14.35
C LEU A 11 4.23 -7.05 13.29
N CYS A 12 3.78 -5.79 13.28
CA CYS A 12 2.81 -5.33 12.29
C CYS A 12 3.37 -5.34 10.87
N LEU A 13 4.65 -5.00 10.68
CA LEU A 13 5.33 -5.07 9.39
C LEU A 13 5.43 -6.52 8.87
N SER A 14 5.81 -7.46 9.74
CA SER A 14 5.91 -8.88 9.40
C SER A 14 4.54 -9.50 9.14
N LEU A 15 3.52 -9.18 9.94
CA LEU A 15 2.14 -9.58 9.67
C LEU A 15 1.66 -9.05 8.32
N ASN A 16 1.88 -7.77 8.04
CA ASN A 16 1.50 -7.16 6.77
C ASN A 16 2.20 -7.83 5.58
N LEU A 17 3.49 -8.18 5.73
CA LEU A 17 4.26 -8.92 4.71
C LEU A 17 3.64 -10.30 4.44
N VAL A 18 3.42 -11.10 5.49
CA VAL A 18 2.86 -12.46 5.36
C VAL A 18 1.48 -12.42 4.74
N CYS A 19 0.57 -11.58 5.27
CA CYS A 19 -0.77 -11.43 4.71
C CYS A 19 -0.73 -10.98 3.24
N SER A 20 0.19 -10.09 2.88
CA SER A 20 0.34 -9.62 1.48
C SER A 20 0.78 -10.73 0.53
N ILE A 21 1.61 -11.67 0.96
CA ILE A 21 1.98 -12.84 0.14
C ILE A 21 0.76 -13.76 0.00
N VAL A 22 0.07 -14.04 1.11
CA VAL A 22 -1.13 -14.90 1.12
C VAL A 22 -2.23 -14.35 0.21
N ILE A 23 -2.54 -13.04 0.28
CA ILE A 23 -3.59 -12.45 -0.56
C ILE A 23 -3.22 -12.51 -2.04
N VAL A 24 -1.95 -12.34 -2.41
CA VAL A 24 -1.51 -12.43 -3.82
C VAL A 24 -1.75 -13.83 -4.35
N LEU A 25 -1.45 -14.87 -3.56
CA LEU A 25 -1.68 -16.26 -3.94
C LEU A 25 -3.19 -16.58 -4.02
N LEU A 26 -3.98 -16.16 -3.03
CA LEU A 26 -5.43 -16.34 -3.02
C LEU A 26 -6.09 -15.63 -4.21
N ASN A 27 -5.72 -14.38 -4.48
CA ASN A 27 -6.24 -13.62 -5.61
C ASN A 27 -5.86 -14.27 -6.94
N LYS A 28 -4.60 -14.73 -7.10
CA LYS A 28 -4.19 -15.47 -8.29
C LYS A 28 -5.05 -16.72 -8.51
N LEU A 29 -5.32 -17.48 -7.44
CA LEU A 29 -6.18 -18.66 -7.51
C LEU A 29 -7.61 -18.29 -7.92
N ILE A 30 -8.16 -17.21 -7.34
CA ILE A 30 -9.48 -16.68 -7.68
C ILE A 30 -9.55 -16.27 -9.17
N TYR A 31 -8.54 -15.57 -9.68
CA TYR A 31 -8.50 -15.10 -11.07
C TYR A 31 -8.34 -16.25 -12.07
N VAL A 32 -7.48 -17.22 -11.78
CA VAL A 32 -7.20 -18.34 -12.71
C VAL A 32 -8.34 -19.36 -12.73
N ASN A 33 -8.88 -19.73 -11.56
CA ASN A 33 -9.85 -20.83 -11.49
C ASN A 33 -11.30 -20.36 -11.68
N TYR A 34 -11.61 -19.10 -11.37
CA TYR A 34 -12.98 -18.60 -11.39
C TYR A 34 -13.16 -17.38 -12.31
N ALA A 35 -12.11 -16.91 -12.98
CA ALA A 35 -12.13 -15.72 -13.84
C ALA A 35 -12.76 -14.49 -13.16
N PHE A 36 -12.60 -14.40 -11.83
CA PHE A 36 -13.29 -13.38 -11.05
C PHE A 36 -12.68 -12.01 -11.32
N PRO A 37 -13.52 -10.97 -11.53
CA PRO A 37 -13.03 -9.64 -11.85
C PRO A 37 -12.34 -8.93 -10.66
N ASN A 38 -11.26 -8.20 -10.93
CA ASN A 38 -10.32 -7.70 -9.91
C ASN A 38 -10.85 -6.47 -9.14
N MET A 39 -11.48 -5.51 -9.82
CA MET A 39 -12.06 -4.34 -9.14
C MET A 39 -13.27 -4.75 -8.30
N THR A 40 -14.07 -5.69 -8.78
CA THR A 40 -15.16 -6.32 -8.02
C THR A 40 -14.64 -7.04 -6.77
N LEU A 41 -13.56 -7.81 -6.88
CA LEU A 41 -12.94 -8.46 -5.72
C LEU A 41 -12.46 -7.43 -4.69
N THR A 42 -11.83 -6.36 -5.16
CA THR A 42 -11.38 -5.24 -4.32
C THR A 42 -12.56 -4.56 -3.60
N CYS A 43 -13.70 -4.41 -4.27
CA CYS A 43 -14.91 -3.87 -3.67
C CYS A 43 -15.46 -4.79 -2.56
N ILE A 44 -15.47 -6.11 -2.79
CA ILE A 44 -15.85 -7.11 -1.78
C ILE A 44 -14.90 -7.04 -0.58
N HIS A 45 -13.58 -6.93 -0.80
CA HIS A 45 -12.60 -6.77 0.27
C HIS A 45 -12.87 -5.55 1.15
N PHE A 46 -13.21 -4.40 0.55
CA PHE A 46 -13.53 -3.17 1.29
C PHE A 46 -14.90 -3.23 1.96
N PHE A 47 -15.87 -3.91 1.35
CA PHE A 47 -17.16 -4.18 1.99
C PHE A 47 -16.99 -5.04 3.25
N VAL A 48 -16.25 -6.15 3.15
CA VAL A 48 -15.92 -7.00 4.29
C VAL A 48 -15.07 -6.25 5.31
N THR A 49 -14.17 -5.36 4.88
CA THR A 49 -13.41 -4.48 5.80
C THR A 49 -14.36 -3.58 6.59
N SER A 50 -15.37 -3.00 5.94
CA SER A 50 -16.38 -2.14 6.58
C SER A 50 -17.19 -2.93 7.61
N VAL A 51 -17.67 -4.13 7.24
CA VAL A 51 -18.40 -5.04 8.15
C VAL A 51 -17.50 -5.47 9.32
N GLY A 52 -16.25 -5.83 9.06
CA GLY A 52 -15.28 -6.22 10.09
C GLY A 52 -15.03 -5.11 11.10
N LEU A 53 -14.87 -3.86 10.64
CA LEU A 53 -14.72 -2.72 11.54
C LEU A 53 -15.99 -2.39 12.32
N PHE A 54 -17.16 -2.57 11.72
CA PHE A 54 -18.45 -2.45 12.42
C PHE A 54 -18.56 -3.48 13.56
N ILE A 55 -18.15 -4.73 13.33
CA ILE A 55 -18.08 -5.76 14.38
C ILE A 55 -17.06 -5.36 15.46
N CYS A 56 -15.85 -4.91 15.08
CA CYS A 56 -14.85 -4.45 16.03
C CYS A 56 -15.33 -3.28 16.90
N GLN A 57 -16.12 -2.37 16.33
CA GLN A 57 -16.76 -1.29 17.08
C GLN A 57 -17.75 -1.84 18.11
N HIS A 58 -18.62 -2.77 17.72
CA HIS A 58 -19.59 -3.40 18.62
C HIS A 58 -18.92 -4.20 19.75
N LEU A 59 -17.75 -4.78 19.48
CA LEU A 59 -16.91 -5.46 20.47
C LEU A 59 -16.06 -4.49 21.32
N ASN A 60 -16.26 -3.17 21.19
CA ASN A 60 -15.51 -2.12 21.90
C ASN A 60 -13.98 -2.16 21.69
N VAL A 61 -13.51 -2.68 20.55
CA VAL A 61 -12.07 -2.69 20.19
C VAL A 61 -11.55 -1.26 19.99
N PHE A 62 -12.41 -0.36 19.51
CA PHE A 62 -12.12 1.08 19.41
C PHE A 62 -13.42 1.88 19.59
N GLN A 63 -13.29 3.15 19.96
CA GLN A 63 -14.42 4.08 20.06
C GLN A 63 -14.45 4.99 18.82
N PRO A 64 -15.56 5.08 18.05
CA PRO A 64 -15.61 5.90 16.85
C PRO A 64 -15.59 7.38 17.22
N LYS A 65 -14.70 8.15 16.58
CA LYS A 65 -14.71 9.62 16.65
C LYS A 65 -15.58 10.14 15.52
N ARG A 66 -16.42 11.15 15.76
CA ARG A 66 -17.19 11.79 14.69
C ARG A 66 -16.23 12.50 13.74
N LEU A 67 -16.29 12.15 12.46
CA LEU A 67 -15.48 12.76 11.42
C LEU A 67 -16.38 13.47 10.39
N PRO A 68 -15.97 14.64 9.90
CA PRO A 68 -16.68 15.32 8.81
C PRO A 68 -16.60 14.48 7.53
N PHE A 69 -17.75 14.09 7.00
CA PHE A 69 -17.85 13.23 5.81
C PHE A 69 -17.15 13.82 4.58
N LEU A 70 -17.29 15.14 4.37
CA LEU A 70 -16.71 15.84 3.22
C LEU A 70 -15.18 15.79 3.20
N ASP A 71 -14.53 15.76 4.37
CA ASP A 71 -13.07 15.71 4.47
C ASP A 71 -12.51 14.32 4.11
N LEU A 72 -13.36 13.29 4.15
CA LEU A 72 -13.00 11.91 3.84
C LEU A 72 -13.27 11.55 2.38
N LEU A 73 -14.11 12.32 1.69
CA LEU A 73 -14.45 12.07 0.29
C LEU A 73 -13.21 12.10 -0.63
N PRO A 74 -12.27 13.06 -0.53
CA PRO A 74 -11.03 13.04 -1.31
C PRO A 74 -10.17 11.80 -1.04
N LEU A 75 -10.09 11.38 0.23
CA LEU A 75 -9.35 10.17 0.62
C LEU A 75 -9.97 8.92 -0.03
N ALA A 76 -11.30 8.78 0.03
CA ALA A 76 -12.00 7.66 -0.60
C ALA A 76 -11.91 7.70 -2.14
N ALA A 77 -12.00 8.89 -2.73
CA ALA A 77 -11.87 9.11 -4.18
C ALA A 77 -10.46 8.75 -4.68
N SER A 78 -9.42 9.19 -3.98
CA SER A 78 -8.03 8.82 -4.31
C SER A 78 -7.79 7.32 -4.17
N PHE A 79 -8.39 6.64 -3.18
CA PHE A 79 -8.35 5.20 -3.10
C PHE A 79 -9.00 4.53 -4.33
N CYS A 80 -10.20 4.96 -4.73
CA CYS A 80 -10.89 4.40 -5.90
C CYS A 80 -10.09 4.64 -7.18
N GLY A 81 -9.56 5.86 -7.37
CA GLY A 81 -8.69 6.17 -8.50
C GLY A 81 -7.42 5.32 -8.51
N TYR A 82 -6.79 5.10 -7.34
CA TYR A 82 -5.67 4.19 -7.19
C TYR A 82 -6.02 2.78 -7.69
N VAL A 83 -7.14 2.21 -7.24
CA VAL A 83 -7.60 0.88 -7.67
C VAL A 83 -7.81 0.85 -9.18
N VAL A 84 -8.52 1.82 -9.75
CA VAL A 84 -8.83 1.84 -11.19
C VAL A 84 -7.56 1.96 -12.03
N PHE A 85 -6.75 3.00 -11.78
CA PHE A 85 -5.59 3.29 -12.63
C PHE A 85 -4.48 2.24 -12.51
N THR A 86 -4.31 1.63 -11.33
CA THR A 86 -3.31 0.56 -11.19
C THR A 86 -3.74 -0.73 -11.85
N ASN A 87 -5.03 -1.07 -11.82
CA ASN A 87 -5.54 -2.23 -12.54
C ASN A 87 -5.52 -2.01 -14.06
N LEU A 88 -5.89 -0.82 -14.55
CA LEU A 88 -5.73 -0.48 -15.97
C LEU A 88 -4.25 -0.54 -16.39
N SER A 89 -3.34 -0.03 -15.58
CA SER A 89 -1.91 -0.15 -15.86
C SER A 89 -1.47 -1.61 -15.99
N LEU A 90 -1.87 -2.50 -15.08
CA LEU A 90 -1.56 -3.94 -15.15
C LEU A 90 -2.22 -4.65 -16.35
N GLN A 91 -3.34 -4.14 -16.84
CA GLN A 91 -4.01 -4.68 -18.03
C GLN A 91 -3.23 -4.35 -19.31
N TYR A 92 -2.65 -3.15 -19.39
CA TYR A 92 -1.97 -2.67 -20.61
C TYR A 92 -0.45 -2.83 -20.58
N ASN A 93 0.17 -2.90 -19.40
CA ASN A 93 1.61 -3.07 -19.21
C ASN A 93 1.95 -4.47 -18.71
N SER A 94 3.19 -4.89 -18.97
CA SER A 94 3.79 -6.01 -18.23
C SER A 94 3.98 -5.69 -16.75
N VAL A 95 4.15 -6.73 -15.94
CA VAL A 95 4.41 -6.60 -14.51
C VAL A 95 5.70 -5.80 -14.27
N GLY A 96 6.76 -6.06 -15.04
CA GLY A 96 8.02 -5.32 -14.98
C GLY A 96 7.85 -3.81 -15.23
N THR A 97 7.16 -3.42 -16.30
CA THR A 97 6.88 -2.00 -16.59
C THR A 97 6.05 -1.37 -15.47
N TYR A 98 5.04 -2.06 -14.96
CA TYR A 98 4.25 -1.59 -13.82
C TYR A 98 5.11 -1.36 -12.57
N GLN A 99 5.99 -2.30 -12.21
CA GLN A 99 6.84 -2.18 -11.01
C GLN A 99 7.86 -1.06 -11.14
N LEU A 100 8.45 -0.88 -12.32
CA LEU A 100 9.37 0.21 -12.59
C LEU A 100 8.70 1.57 -12.39
N ILE A 101 7.52 1.78 -12.97
CA ILE A 101 6.80 3.05 -12.80
C ILE A 101 6.34 3.20 -11.34
N LYS A 102 5.84 2.13 -10.72
CA LYS A 102 5.43 2.14 -9.31
C LYS A 102 6.56 2.51 -8.35
N ALA A 103 7.83 2.25 -8.68
CA ALA A 103 8.96 2.70 -7.87
C ALA A 103 9.01 4.23 -7.68
N MET A 104 8.42 4.99 -8.61
CA MET A 104 8.28 6.45 -8.51
C MET A 104 7.26 6.91 -7.45
N THR A 105 6.49 5.99 -6.86
CA THR A 105 5.57 6.30 -5.74
C THR A 105 6.32 6.90 -4.56
N THR A 106 7.50 6.37 -4.20
CA THR A 106 8.28 6.87 -3.07
C THR A 106 8.84 8.28 -3.30
N PRO A 107 9.52 8.58 -4.43
CA PRO A 107 9.90 9.96 -4.77
C PRO A 107 8.72 10.92 -4.76
N CYS A 108 7.59 10.51 -5.33
CA CYS A 108 6.38 11.34 -5.39
C CYS A 108 5.82 11.63 -3.98
N ILE A 109 5.80 10.64 -3.08
CA ILE A 109 5.42 10.85 -1.67
C ILE A 109 6.35 11.85 -0.99
N ILE A 110 7.67 11.71 -1.15
CA ILE A 110 8.63 12.63 -0.54
C ILE A 110 8.41 14.05 -1.08
N PHE A 111 8.18 14.19 -2.39
CA PHE A 111 7.86 15.46 -3.02
C PHE A 111 6.60 16.08 -2.43
N ILE A 112 5.49 15.33 -2.39
CA ILE A 112 4.20 15.80 -1.84
C ILE A 112 4.37 16.22 -0.38
N GLN A 113 4.99 15.38 0.46
CA GLN A 113 5.17 15.68 1.87
C GLN A 113 6.12 16.87 2.11
N THR A 114 7.14 17.06 1.27
CA THR A 114 8.07 18.19 1.40
C THR A 114 7.41 19.50 0.98
N TYR A 115 6.71 19.51 -0.15
CA TYR A 115 6.18 20.75 -0.73
C TYR A 115 4.83 21.18 -0.14
N PHE A 116 3.89 20.25 0.03
CA PHE A 116 2.54 20.57 0.51
C PHE A 116 2.38 20.45 2.04
N TYR A 117 3.19 19.62 2.69
CA TYR A 117 3.12 19.38 4.14
C TYR A 117 4.37 19.83 4.90
N HIS A 118 5.31 20.51 4.23
CA HIS A 118 6.53 21.08 4.81
C HIS A 118 7.36 20.09 5.65
N LYS A 119 7.33 18.79 5.31
CA LYS A 119 8.13 17.78 5.99
C LYS A 119 9.57 17.77 5.48
N HIS A 120 10.52 17.87 6.40
CA HIS A 120 11.94 17.81 6.07
C HIS A 120 12.44 16.36 6.03
N PHE A 121 13.00 15.98 4.89
CA PHE A 121 13.75 14.73 4.70
C PHE A 121 15.23 15.04 4.50
N SER A 122 16.10 14.34 5.23
CA SER A 122 17.55 14.48 5.07
C SER A 122 17.98 14.10 3.67
N LEU A 123 19.06 14.73 3.17
CA LEU A 123 19.64 14.37 1.88
C LEU A 123 20.03 12.89 1.85
N TYR A 124 20.49 12.36 2.99
CA TYR A 124 20.79 10.95 3.19
C TYR A 124 19.59 10.05 2.90
N VAL A 125 18.40 10.36 3.42
CA VAL A 125 17.16 9.63 3.09
C VAL A 125 16.83 9.73 1.60
N LYS A 126 17.01 10.90 0.98
CA LYS A 126 16.75 11.07 -0.46
C LYS A 126 17.72 10.25 -1.33
N SER A 127 18.98 10.14 -0.92
CA SER A 127 19.99 9.36 -1.64
C SER A 127 19.72 7.87 -1.62
N THR A 128 18.99 7.33 -0.62
CA THR A 128 18.65 5.89 -0.60
C THR A 128 17.65 5.49 -1.67
N LEU A 129 16.93 6.43 -2.29
CA LEU A 129 16.02 6.13 -3.40
C LEU A 129 16.77 5.77 -4.69
N ILE A 130 18.01 6.24 -4.84
CA ILE A 130 18.85 5.96 -6.01
C ILE A 130 19.11 4.46 -6.16
N PRO A 131 19.72 3.75 -5.19
CA PRO A 131 19.94 2.31 -5.31
C PRO A 131 18.62 1.54 -5.42
N ILE A 132 17.56 1.94 -4.71
CA ILE A 132 16.26 1.26 -4.79
C ILE A 132 15.68 1.34 -6.21
N THR A 133 15.72 2.52 -6.83
CA THR A 133 15.19 2.72 -8.19
C THR A 133 16.02 1.94 -9.21
N ILE A 134 17.35 1.97 -9.09
CA ILE A 134 18.26 1.18 -9.94
C ILE A 134 17.97 -0.31 -9.78
N GLY A 135 17.83 -0.79 -8.55
CA GLY A 135 17.55 -2.19 -8.26
C GLY A 135 16.21 -2.67 -8.84
N VAL A 136 15.15 -1.87 -8.72
CA VAL A 136 13.85 -2.18 -9.33
C VAL A 136 13.92 -2.19 -10.85
N PHE A 137 14.68 -1.28 -11.46
CA PHE A 137 14.92 -1.28 -12.90
C PHE A 137 15.63 -2.56 -13.37
N LEU A 138 16.71 -2.95 -12.70
CA LEU A 138 17.45 -4.17 -13.03
C LEU A 138 16.60 -5.43 -12.85
N ASN A 139 15.77 -5.49 -11.81
CA ASN A 139 14.80 -6.57 -11.59
C ASN A 139 13.78 -6.70 -12.73
N SER A 140 13.38 -5.56 -13.29
CA SER A 140 12.32 -5.50 -14.28
C SER A 140 12.84 -5.58 -15.71
N TYR A 141 14.16 -5.47 -15.92
CA TYR A 141 14.78 -5.24 -17.24
C TYR A 141 14.26 -6.16 -18.36
N TYR A 142 14.18 -7.46 -18.10
CA TYR A 142 13.74 -8.46 -19.09
C TYR A 142 12.21 -8.54 -19.26
N ASP A 143 11.44 -7.94 -18.35
CA ASP A 143 9.98 -7.94 -18.39
C ASP A 143 9.43 -6.53 -18.71
N ILE A 144 10.25 -5.59 -19.20
CA ILE A 144 9.76 -4.28 -19.65
C ILE A 144 9.16 -4.44 -21.05
N LYS A 145 7.85 -4.18 -21.15
CA LYS A 145 7.14 -3.99 -22.42
C LYS A 145 6.51 -2.61 -22.42
N TYR A 146 6.81 -1.83 -23.45
CA TYR A 146 6.31 -0.47 -23.57
C TYR A 146 4.91 -0.45 -24.18
N ASN A 147 3.95 0.16 -23.49
CA ASN A 147 2.62 0.48 -24.00
C ASN A 147 2.29 1.92 -23.61
N HIS A 148 2.10 2.81 -24.59
CA HIS A 148 1.87 4.23 -24.35
C HIS A 148 0.64 4.50 -23.45
N LEU A 149 -0.49 3.84 -23.72
CA LEU A 149 -1.70 3.98 -22.89
C LEU A 149 -1.47 3.44 -21.48
N GLY A 150 -0.81 2.28 -21.38
CA GLY A 150 -0.43 1.70 -20.10
C GLY A 150 0.45 2.63 -19.27
N VAL A 151 1.42 3.31 -19.88
CA VAL A 151 2.31 4.27 -19.20
C VAL A 151 1.55 5.48 -18.69
N ILE A 152 0.55 5.99 -19.43
CA ILE A 152 -0.33 7.07 -18.94
C ILE A 152 -1.09 6.61 -17.69
N PHE A 153 -1.76 5.45 -17.75
CA PHE A 153 -2.48 4.90 -16.60
C PHE A 153 -1.56 4.63 -15.41
N ALA A 154 -0.34 4.14 -15.65
CA ALA A 154 0.65 3.91 -14.61
C ALA A 154 1.09 5.22 -13.94
N THR A 155 1.31 6.27 -14.73
CA THR A 155 1.75 7.58 -14.23
C THR A 155 0.67 8.23 -13.37
N VAL A 156 -0.57 8.27 -13.86
CA VAL A 156 -1.72 8.76 -13.08
C VAL A 156 -1.92 7.89 -11.83
N GLY A 157 -1.79 6.56 -11.97
CA GLY A 157 -1.85 5.62 -10.87
C GLY A 157 -0.82 5.91 -9.78
N VAL A 158 0.43 6.21 -10.14
CA VAL A 158 1.49 6.60 -9.18
C VAL A 158 1.11 7.88 -8.45
N LEU A 159 0.71 8.93 -9.16
CA LEU A 159 0.32 10.20 -8.52
C LEU A 159 -0.83 10.02 -7.53
N VAL A 160 -1.88 9.30 -7.94
CA VAL A 160 -3.05 9.04 -7.10
C VAL A 160 -2.68 8.12 -5.91
N THR A 161 -1.82 7.12 -6.11
CA THR A 161 -1.32 6.24 -5.04
C THR A 161 -0.53 7.04 -4.01
N SER A 162 0.37 7.91 -4.45
CA SER A 162 1.17 8.76 -3.59
C SER A 162 0.32 9.72 -2.78
N LEU A 163 -0.66 10.38 -3.42
CA LEU A 163 -1.62 11.24 -2.74
C LEU A 163 -2.45 10.48 -1.70
N TYR A 164 -3.01 9.34 -2.08
CA TYR A 164 -3.78 8.48 -1.18
C TYR A 164 -2.96 8.11 0.06
N GLN A 165 -1.74 7.60 -0.12
CA GLN A 165 -0.92 7.17 1.01
C GLN A 165 -0.47 8.33 1.91
N VAL A 166 -0.19 9.50 1.33
CA VAL A 166 0.06 10.71 2.12
C VAL A 166 -1.18 11.06 2.93
N TRP A 167 -2.35 11.15 2.31
CA TRP A 167 -3.59 11.47 3.01
C TRP A 167 -3.97 10.45 4.09
N VAL A 168 -3.72 9.15 3.90
CA VAL A 168 -3.90 8.15 4.96
C VAL A 168 -3.08 8.49 6.21
N GLY A 169 -1.85 8.98 6.04
CA GLY A 169 -0.99 9.38 7.15
C GLY A 169 -1.36 10.74 7.74
N GLU A 170 -1.50 11.76 6.90
CA GLU A 170 -1.78 13.12 7.36
C GLU A 170 -3.19 13.23 7.97
N LYS A 171 -4.22 12.57 7.42
CA LYS A 171 -5.58 12.62 7.99
C LYS A 171 -5.69 11.96 9.35
N GLN A 172 -4.90 10.92 9.64
CA GLN A 172 -4.83 10.35 11.00
C GLN A 172 -4.31 11.39 12.00
N HIS A 173 -3.32 12.19 11.60
CA HIS A 173 -2.75 13.25 12.42
C HIS A 173 -3.65 14.50 12.50
N GLU A 174 -4.13 15.02 11.37
CA GLU A 174 -5.02 16.19 11.28
C GLU A 174 -6.30 15.99 12.08
N LEU A 175 -6.97 14.85 11.91
CA LEU A 175 -8.24 14.55 12.58
C LEU A 175 -8.04 13.96 13.98
N GLN A 176 -6.80 13.72 14.40
CA GLN A 176 -6.44 13.11 15.68
C GLN A 176 -7.23 11.82 15.92
N VAL A 177 -7.11 10.89 14.96
CA VAL A 177 -7.77 9.58 14.95
C VAL A 177 -6.76 8.47 14.76
N ASN A 178 -7.11 7.28 15.26
CA ASN A 178 -6.35 6.07 14.99
C ASN A 178 -6.71 5.47 13.62
N SER A 179 -5.92 4.48 13.24
CA SER A 179 -6.01 3.78 11.95
C SER A 179 -7.36 3.09 11.73
N MET A 180 -7.93 2.48 12.76
CA MET A 180 -9.25 1.81 12.69
C MET A 180 -10.38 2.81 12.51
N GLN A 181 -10.34 3.94 13.23
CA GLN A 181 -11.32 5.02 13.14
C GLN A 181 -11.34 5.65 11.74
N LEU A 182 -10.17 5.94 11.16
CA LEU A 182 -10.12 6.51 9.82
C LEU A 182 -10.64 5.51 8.77
N LEU A 183 -10.19 4.26 8.84
CA LEU A 183 -10.61 3.20 7.93
C LEU A 183 -12.11 2.89 8.06
N TYR A 184 -12.68 2.99 9.27
CA TYR A 184 -14.10 2.74 9.54
C TYR A 184 -15.01 3.65 8.72
N TYR A 185 -14.63 4.92 8.51
CA TYR A 185 -15.39 5.83 7.66
C TYR A 185 -14.99 5.76 6.19
N GLN A 186 -13.70 5.58 5.88
CA GLN A 186 -13.25 5.55 4.48
C GLN A 186 -13.70 4.29 3.74
N ALA A 187 -13.67 3.12 4.39
CA ALA A 187 -14.00 1.86 3.75
C ALA A 187 -15.41 1.82 3.13
N PRO A 188 -16.50 2.18 3.84
CA PRO A 188 -17.84 2.15 3.26
C PRO A 188 -18.04 3.19 2.14
N ILE A 189 -17.41 4.36 2.25
CA ILE A 189 -17.44 5.39 1.19
C ILE A 189 -16.78 4.85 -0.07
N SER A 190 -15.60 4.24 0.07
CA SER A 190 -14.87 3.63 -1.04
C SER A 190 -15.62 2.45 -1.65
N THR A 191 -16.26 1.59 -0.87
CA THR A 191 -17.14 0.53 -1.38
C THR A 191 -18.26 1.10 -2.24
N LEU A 192 -18.95 2.13 -1.76
CA LEU A 192 -20.05 2.75 -2.49
C LEU A 192 -19.56 3.39 -3.79
N MET A 193 -18.45 4.14 -3.74
CA MET A 193 -17.85 4.75 -4.93
C MET A 193 -17.39 3.71 -5.95
N LEU A 194 -16.74 2.63 -5.51
CA LEU A 194 -16.34 1.53 -6.38
C LEU A 194 -17.56 0.86 -7.00
N LEU A 195 -18.65 0.64 -6.24
CA LEU A 195 -19.87 0.03 -6.77
C LEU A 195 -20.45 0.82 -7.96
N PHE A 196 -20.34 2.16 -7.94
CA PHE A 196 -20.72 3.00 -9.07
C PHE A 196 -19.72 2.95 -10.24
N ILE A 197 -18.42 2.80 -9.96
CA ILE A 197 -17.37 2.84 -10.99
C ILE A 197 -17.20 1.50 -11.71
N ILE A 198 -17.34 0.37 -11.02
CA ILE A 198 -17.06 -0.96 -11.55
C ILE A 198 -17.86 -1.28 -12.83
N PRO A 199 -19.17 -0.98 -12.96
CA PRO A 199 -19.93 -1.27 -14.17
C PRO A 199 -19.37 -0.68 -15.47
N PHE A 200 -18.54 0.36 -15.38
CA PHE A 200 -17.88 0.96 -16.54
C PHE A 200 -16.63 0.20 -17.01
N PHE A 201 -16.06 -0.68 -16.17
CA PHE A 201 -14.80 -1.37 -16.44
C PHE A 201 -14.95 -2.90 -16.45
N GLU A 202 -15.90 -3.45 -15.70
CA GLU A 202 -16.11 -4.89 -15.54
C GLU A 202 -17.59 -5.23 -15.74
N PRO A 203 -17.94 -6.34 -16.42
CA PRO A 203 -19.33 -6.72 -16.62
C PRO A 203 -19.86 -7.42 -15.35
N VAL A 204 -20.23 -6.62 -14.35
CA VAL A 204 -20.58 -7.04 -12.98
C VAL A 204 -21.70 -8.07 -12.93
N PHE A 205 -22.76 -7.86 -13.70
CA PHE A 205 -23.95 -8.70 -13.68
C PHE A 205 -23.68 -10.12 -14.18
N SER A 206 -22.67 -10.30 -15.04
CA SER A 206 -22.27 -11.60 -15.58
C SER A 206 -21.56 -12.47 -14.54
N TYR A 207 -20.92 -11.86 -13.54
CA TYR A 207 -20.07 -12.55 -12.56
C TYR A 207 -20.64 -12.57 -11.13
N LEU A 208 -21.58 -11.69 -10.80
CA LEU A 208 -22.29 -11.72 -9.50
C LEU A 208 -23.37 -12.82 -9.45
N LEU A 209 -23.94 -13.20 -10.60
CA LEU A 209 -25.09 -14.11 -10.74
C LEU A 209 -24.85 -15.56 -11.26
N PRO A 210 -23.61 -16.06 -11.55
CA PRO A 210 -23.43 -17.50 -11.80
C PRO A 210 -23.68 -18.33 -10.54
N PRO A 211 -23.92 -19.66 -10.63
CA PRO A 211 -23.99 -20.50 -9.45
C PRO A 211 -22.62 -20.54 -8.77
N TRP A 212 -22.44 -19.79 -7.68
CA TRP A 212 -21.21 -19.79 -6.91
C TRP A 212 -21.03 -21.19 -6.32
N ASN A 213 -20.00 -21.91 -6.75
CA ASN A 213 -19.57 -23.12 -6.06
C ASN A 213 -19.18 -22.71 -4.62
N LEU A 214 -19.64 -23.47 -3.61
CA LEU A 214 -19.35 -23.20 -2.20
C LEU A 214 -17.85 -23.02 -1.94
N HIS A 215 -17.02 -23.76 -2.68
CA HIS A 215 -15.56 -23.63 -2.63
C HIS A 215 -15.06 -22.25 -3.09
N ALA A 216 -15.63 -21.70 -4.17
CA ALA A 216 -15.28 -20.38 -4.67
C ALA A 216 -15.65 -19.29 -3.64
N ALA A 217 -16.85 -19.38 -3.07
CA ALA A 217 -17.30 -18.48 -2.01
C ALA A 217 -16.39 -18.56 -0.77
N GLY A 218 -15.96 -19.76 -0.38
CA GLY A 218 -15.02 -19.98 0.72
C GLY A 218 -13.68 -19.27 0.49
N ILE A 219 -13.10 -19.39 -0.72
CA ILE A 219 -11.82 -18.76 -1.05
C ILE A 219 -11.95 -17.23 -1.14
N VAL A 220 -13.02 -16.71 -1.73
CA VAL A 220 -13.29 -15.26 -1.76
C VAL A 220 -13.45 -14.72 -0.33
N THR A 221 -14.16 -15.44 0.54
CA THR A 221 -14.32 -15.07 1.95
C THR A 221 -12.98 -15.06 2.67
N LEU A 222 -12.15 -16.10 2.49
CA LEU A 222 -10.81 -16.16 3.07
C LEU A 222 -9.93 -15.01 2.59
N SER A 223 -9.91 -14.74 1.28
CA SER A 223 -9.19 -13.59 0.70
C SER A 223 -9.67 -12.27 1.31
N SER A 224 -10.97 -12.13 1.54
CA SER A 224 -11.56 -10.92 2.16
C SER A 224 -11.17 -10.73 3.62
N ILE A 225 -11.08 -11.81 4.41
CA ILE A 225 -10.59 -11.76 5.80
C ILE A 225 -9.12 -11.34 5.82
N VAL A 226 -8.30 -11.89 4.92
CA VAL A 226 -6.89 -11.49 4.79
C VAL A 226 -6.79 -10.02 4.34
N ALA A 227 -7.64 -9.58 3.42
CA ALA A 227 -7.69 -8.20 2.96
C ALA A 227 -8.03 -7.22 4.09
N PHE A 228 -8.97 -7.58 4.97
CA PHE A 228 -9.28 -6.80 6.18
C PHE A 228 -8.04 -6.60 7.07
N LEU A 229 -7.28 -7.67 7.36
CA LEU A 229 -6.03 -7.59 8.14
C LEU A 229 -4.97 -6.73 7.44
N ILE A 230 -4.86 -6.84 6.11
CA ILE A 230 -3.95 -6.00 5.32
C ILE A 230 -4.35 -4.53 5.41
N ASN A 231 -5.62 -4.20 5.20
CA ASN A 231 -6.10 -2.82 5.25
C ASN A 231 -5.84 -2.19 6.63
N LEU A 232 -6.13 -2.93 7.70
CA LEU A 232 -5.81 -2.52 9.07
C LEU A 232 -4.33 -2.24 9.26
N THR A 233 -3.48 -3.18 8.85
CA THR A 233 -2.02 -3.06 9.03
C THR A 233 -1.43 -1.97 8.14
N ILE A 234 -1.94 -1.73 6.93
CA ILE A 234 -1.52 -0.61 6.07
C ILE A 234 -1.75 0.71 6.78
N TYR A 235 -2.99 0.95 7.24
CA TYR A 235 -3.34 2.20 7.92
C TYR A 235 -2.53 2.38 9.20
N TRP A 236 -2.33 1.28 9.95
CA TRP A 236 -1.53 1.29 11.16
C TRP A 236 -0.06 1.61 10.90
N ILE A 237 0.57 0.97 9.91
CA ILE A 237 1.96 1.21 9.53
C ILE A 237 2.11 2.66 9.08
N ILE A 238 1.25 3.15 8.20
CA ILE A 238 1.34 4.53 7.68
C ILE A 238 1.16 5.55 8.80
N GLY A 239 0.15 5.37 9.66
CA GLY A 239 -0.16 6.30 10.76
C GLY A 239 0.89 6.32 11.88
N ASN A 240 1.54 5.18 12.15
CA ASN A 240 2.54 5.07 13.22
C ASN A 240 3.99 5.21 12.74
N THR A 241 4.26 5.13 11.43
CA THR A 241 5.60 5.27 10.86
C THR A 241 5.66 6.39 9.83
N SER A 242 5.51 6.09 8.54
CA SER A 242 5.28 7.06 7.46
C SER A 242 4.83 6.36 6.17
N PRO A 243 4.19 7.08 5.23
CA PRO A 243 3.90 6.57 3.89
C PRO A 243 5.16 6.08 3.15
N VAL A 244 6.30 6.76 3.35
CA VAL A 244 7.60 6.35 2.77
C VAL A 244 8.04 4.99 3.31
N THR A 245 7.93 4.73 4.62
CA THR A 245 8.29 3.42 5.20
C THR A 245 7.41 2.31 4.66
N TYR A 246 6.11 2.58 4.50
CA TYR A 246 5.21 1.60 3.89
C TYR A 246 5.64 1.21 2.46
N ASN A 247 6.10 2.17 1.63
CA ASN A 247 6.62 1.84 0.30
C ASN A 247 7.92 1.04 0.34
N MET A 248 8.82 1.34 1.27
CA MET A 248 10.06 0.56 1.45
C MET A 248 9.74 -0.90 1.74
N VAL A 249 8.75 -1.14 2.61
CA VAL A 249 8.25 -2.49 2.90
C VAL A 249 7.65 -3.12 1.64
N GLY A 250 6.93 -2.35 0.83
CA GLY A 250 6.43 -2.76 -0.49
C GLY A 250 7.53 -3.29 -1.42
N HIS A 251 8.64 -2.57 -1.53
CA HIS A 251 9.82 -3.01 -2.31
C HIS A 251 10.45 -4.28 -1.75
N LEU A 252 10.54 -4.39 -0.41
CA LEU A 252 10.97 -5.62 0.25
C LEU A 252 10.07 -6.81 -0.11
N LYS A 253 8.74 -6.64 -0.10
CA LYS A 253 7.82 -7.73 -0.48
C LYS A 253 8.06 -8.20 -1.90
N PHE A 254 8.26 -7.26 -2.82
CA PHE A 254 8.53 -7.59 -4.22
C PHE A 254 9.79 -8.43 -4.37
N CYS A 255 10.89 -8.04 -3.72
CA CYS A 255 12.12 -8.82 -3.71
C CYS A 255 11.93 -10.22 -3.11
N LEU A 256 11.18 -10.34 -2.01
CA LEU A 256 10.92 -11.63 -1.37
C LEU A 256 10.04 -12.54 -2.24
N ILE A 257 9.07 -11.99 -2.97
CA ILE A 257 8.25 -12.76 -3.90
C ILE A 257 9.09 -13.30 -5.06
N LEU A 258 9.94 -12.47 -5.67
CA LEU A 258 10.84 -12.91 -6.75
C LEU A 258 11.84 -13.96 -6.28
N PHE A 259 12.44 -13.75 -5.10
CA PHE A 259 13.39 -14.68 -4.53
C PHE A 259 12.72 -16.00 -4.10
N GLY A 260 11.51 -15.93 -3.55
CA GLY A 260 10.69 -17.11 -3.26
C GLY A 260 10.31 -17.88 -4.52
N ALA A 261 9.95 -17.18 -5.60
CA ALA A 261 9.65 -17.81 -6.89
C ALA A 261 10.84 -18.63 -7.41
N TYR A 262 12.04 -18.07 -7.33
CA TYR A 262 13.29 -18.77 -7.67
C TYR A 262 13.51 -20.03 -6.84
N LEU A 263 13.40 -19.94 -5.50
CA LEU A 263 13.71 -21.06 -4.60
C LEU A 263 12.68 -22.19 -4.66
N PHE A 264 11.38 -21.86 -4.76
CA PHE A 264 10.30 -22.84 -4.62
C PHE A 264 9.75 -23.35 -5.95
N PHE A 265 9.81 -22.55 -7.02
CA PHE A 265 9.25 -22.89 -8.33
C PHE A 265 10.32 -23.18 -9.38
N ASN A 266 11.61 -23.16 -9.01
CA ASN A 266 12.75 -23.36 -9.91
C ASN A 266 12.72 -22.45 -11.15
N GLU A 267 12.10 -21.27 -11.03
CA GLU A 267 12.13 -20.28 -12.11
C GLU A 267 13.55 -19.73 -12.26
N SER A 268 14.07 -19.66 -13.49
CA SER A 268 15.43 -19.16 -13.72
C SER A 268 15.49 -17.65 -13.51
N LEU A 269 16.22 -17.18 -12.48
CA LEU A 269 16.56 -15.76 -12.34
C LEU A 269 17.74 -15.41 -13.23
N HIS A 270 17.58 -14.38 -14.05
CA HIS A 270 18.69 -13.81 -14.78
C HIS A 270 19.64 -13.05 -13.83
N PHE A 271 20.92 -12.98 -14.19
CA PHE A 271 21.94 -12.30 -13.39
C PHE A 271 21.57 -10.86 -13.00
N LEU A 272 21.01 -10.08 -13.94
CA LEU A 272 20.57 -8.69 -13.65
C LEU A 272 19.43 -8.64 -12.64
N GLN A 273 18.53 -9.64 -12.62
CA GLN A 273 17.46 -9.72 -11.63
C GLN A 273 18.00 -10.04 -10.24
N LEU A 274 18.98 -10.95 -10.14
CA LEU A 274 19.63 -11.21 -8.86
C LEU A 274 20.36 -9.96 -8.34
N LEU A 275 21.11 -9.29 -9.21
CA LEU A 275 21.80 -8.03 -8.88
C LEU A 275 20.82 -6.95 -8.45
N GLY A 276 19.69 -6.80 -9.15
CA GLY A 276 18.65 -5.84 -8.81
C GLY A 276 18.02 -6.10 -7.44
N ILE A 277 17.79 -7.36 -7.06
CA ILE A 277 17.31 -7.74 -5.72
C ILE A 277 18.32 -7.30 -4.66
N LEU A 278 19.60 -7.61 -4.83
CA LEU A 278 20.65 -7.25 -3.88
C LEU A 278 20.81 -5.74 -3.69
N ILE A 279 20.78 -4.97 -4.79
CA ILE A 279 20.87 -3.51 -4.76
C ILE A 279 19.63 -2.92 -4.06
N THR A 280 18.43 -3.42 -4.37
CA THR A 280 17.19 -2.97 -3.75
C THR A 280 17.21 -3.20 -2.24
N LEU A 281 17.58 -4.41 -1.79
CA LEU A 281 17.68 -4.76 -0.38
C LEU A 281 18.72 -3.89 0.35
N SER A 282 19.88 -3.67 -0.26
CA SER A 282 20.92 -2.78 0.28
C SER A 282 20.41 -1.36 0.48
N GLY A 283 19.65 -0.82 -0.49
CA GLY A 283 19.02 0.49 -0.39
C GLY A 283 17.98 0.59 0.73
N ILE A 284 17.19 -0.46 0.95
CA ILE A 284 16.19 -0.53 2.04
C ILE A 284 16.88 -0.61 3.41
N ILE A 285 17.95 -1.39 3.54
CA ILE A 285 18.75 -1.48 4.77
C ILE A 285 19.35 -0.11 5.09
N LEU A 286 19.94 0.55 4.09
CA LEU A 286 20.51 1.89 4.24
C LEU A 286 19.45 2.91 4.65
N TYR A 287 18.27 2.89 4.02
CA TYR A 287 17.14 3.74 4.41
C TYR A 287 16.75 3.54 5.86
N THR A 288 16.64 2.29 6.30
CA THR A 288 16.23 1.94 7.66
C THR A 288 17.24 2.46 8.68
N HIS A 289 18.53 2.24 8.42
CA HIS A 289 19.61 2.72 9.29
C HIS A 289 19.62 4.26 9.40
N ILE A 290 19.53 4.97 8.27
CA ILE A 290 19.52 6.44 8.24
C ILE A 290 18.28 6.97 8.95
N LYS A 291 17.09 6.39 8.70
CA LYS A 291 15.86 6.83 9.36
C LYS A 291 15.92 6.64 10.88
N MET A 292 16.47 5.52 11.35
CA MET A 292 16.66 5.29 12.78
C MET A 292 17.66 6.27 13.40
N ALA A 293 18.74 6.61 12.68
CA ALA A 293 19.70 7.62 13.11
C ALA A 293 19.05 9.02 13.20
N ASP A 294 18.29 9.43 12.17
CA ASP A 294 17.56 10.71 12.15
C ASP A 294 16.54 10.81 13.31
N GLN A 295 15.87 9.71 13.65
CA GLN A 295 14.95 9.66 14.80
C GLN A 295 15.68 9.80 16.14
N LYS A 296 16.83 9.15 16.32
CA LYS A 296 17.65 9.31 17.53
C LYS A 296 18.11 10.76 17.70
N THR A 297 18.64 11.37 16.64
CA THR A 297 19.11 12.77 16.68
C THR A 297 17.99 13.75 17.05
N LYS A 298 16.78 13.57 16.50
CA LYS A 298 15.60 14.38 16.85
C LYS A 298 15.19 14.25 18.31
N ASN A 299 15.31 13.05 18.90
CA ASN A 299 14.98 12.81 20.30
C ASN A 299 16.04 13.35 21.28
N THR A 300 17.28 13.56 20.84
CA THR A 300 18.36 14.13 21.67
C THR A 300 18.38 15.66 21.69
N LEU A 301 17.88 16.31 20.62
CA LEU A 301 17.82 17.78 20.49
C LEU A 301 16.64 18.55 21.15
N PRO A 302 15.64 17.99 21.88
CA PRO A 302 14.54 18.79 22.45
C PRO A 302 14.88 19.74 23.62
N LEU A 303 16.14 19.92 24.04
CA LEU A 303 16.49 20.65 25.27
C LEU A 303 17.21 22.01 25.09
N GLN A 304 17.25 22.59 23.88
CA GLN A 304 17.93 23.89 23.69
C GLN A 304 17.11 24.92 22.90
N THR A 305 15.91 25.26 23.37
CA THR A 305 15.30 26.56 23.04
C THR A 305 14.38 27.05 24.17
N ASN A 306 14.98 27.61 25.21
CA ASN A 306 14.34 28.69 25.98
C ASN A 306 15.38 29.78 26.19
N PRO A 307 15.49 30.80 25.32
CA PRO A 307 16.17 32.02 25.71
C PRO A 307 15.31 32.67 26.79
N MET A 308 15.90 32.83 27.98
CA MET A 308 15.30 33.59 29.08
C MET A 308 14.86 34.96 28.54
N LYS A 309 13.57 35.23 28.59
CA LYS A 309 13.06 36.60 28.53
C LYS A 309 13.09 37.13 29.96
N ASN A 310 14.07 37.99 30.20
CA ASN A 310 14.09 38.98 31.28
C ASN A 310 12.87 39.89 31.20
#